data_AF-A0A485KBI3-F1
#
_entry.id   AF-A0A485KBI3-F1
#
_cell.length_a   1.000
_cell.length_b   1.000
_cell.length_c   1.000
_cell.angle_alpha   90.00
_cell.angle_beta   90.00
_cell.angle_gamma   90.00
#
_symmetry.space_group_name_H-M   'P 1'
#
loop_
_entity.id
_entity.type
_entity.pdbx_description
1 polymer ?
#
loop_
_entity_poly.entity_id
_entity_poly.type
_entity_poly.pdbx_seq_one_letter_code
_entity_poly.pdbx_strand_id
1 'polypeptide(L)'
;MEIAQDVRELLVGSATEQQLLADMQNYHHKYCDFMNKLATQVSELSLAMCPESRIFYYQLQCAMYKDWTAAITDCAFMSSTCNTKTLEAKLATYEQVVAQILKQDDACPTESFPDMPVKDPSMEQWIHMYEAHRKKIASSQG
;
A
#
# COMPACT_ATOMS: atom_id res chain seq x y z
N MET A 1 0.79 -33.53 -36.35
CA MET A 1 0.52 -33.38 -34.90
C MET A 1 0.91 -31.98 -34.40
N GLU A 2 0.88 -30.97 -35.27
CA GLU A 2 1.28 -29.58 -34.94
C GLU A 2 0.12 -28.77 -34.35
N ILE A 3 -1.11 -28.94 -34.87
CA ILE A 3 -2.30 -28.21 -34.39
C ILE A 3 -2.57 -28.45 -32.89
N ALA A 4 -2.32 -29.66 -32.39
CA ALA A 4 -2.50 -29.96 -30.97
C ALA A 4 -1.42 -29.32 -30.08
N GLN A 5 -0.22 -29.08 -30.64
CA GLN A 5 0.87 -28.43 -29.94
C GLN A 5 0.67 -26.90 -29.91
N ASP A 6 0.22 -26.32 -31.02
CA ASP A 6 -0.14 -24.89 -31.09
C ASP A 6 -1.31 -24.54 -30.17
N VAL A 7 -2.33 -25.41 -30.08
CA VAL A 7 -3.44 -25.24 -29.13
C VAL A 7 -2.97 -25.37 -27.69
N ARG A 8 -2.00 -26.26 -27.42
CA ARG A 8 -1.40 -26.42 -26.09
C ARG A 8 -0.57 -25.19 -25.72
N GLU A 9 0.27 -24.67 -26.61
CA GLU A 9 1.05 -23.46 -26.38
C GLU A 9 0.16 -22.22 -26.21
N LEU A 10 -0.95 -22.12 -26.96
CA LEU A 10 -1.95 -21.07 -26.79
C LEU A 10 -2.70 -21.15 -25.45
N LEU A 11 -3.08 -22.36 -25.02
CA LEU A 11 -3.83 -22.58 -23.78
C LEU A 11 -2.96 -22.50 -22.51
N VAL A 12 -1.68 -22.84 -22.64
CA VAL A 12 -0.73 -22.96 -21.52
C VAL A 12 0.16 -21.71 -21.41
N GLY A 13 0.22 -20.89 -22.46
CA GLY A 13 1.17 -19.79 -22.60
C GLY A 13 2.57 -20.30 -22.93
N SER A 14 3.40 -19.41 -23.45
CA SER A 14 4.83 -19.66 -23.59
C SER A 14 5.50 -19.85 -22.23
N ALA A 15 6.63 -20.57 -22.18
CA ALA A 15 7.39 -20.77 -20.93
C ALA A 15 7.75 -19.43 -20.25
N THR A 16 7.94 -18.37 -21.03
CA THR A 16 8.18 -17.01 -20.54
C THR A 16 6.96 -16.43 -19.82
N GLU A 17 5.76 -16.59 -20.37
CA GLU A 17 4.52 -16.13 -19.75
C GLU A 17 4.21 -16.93 -18.48
N GLN A 18 4.50 -18.23 -18.49
CA GLN A 18 4.36 -19.06 -17.29
C GLN A 18 5.30 -18.64 -16.16
N GLN A 19 6.56 -18.34 -16.49
CA GLN A 19 7.52 -17.86 -15.51
C GLN A 19 7.11 -16.49 -14.96
N LEU A 20 6.66 -15.57 -15.83
CA LEU A 20 6.12 -14.28 -15.42
C LEU A 20 4.94 -14.44 -14.46
N LEU A 21 3.98 -15.31 -14.79
CA LEU A 21 2.83 -15.60 -13.94
C LEU A 21 3.26 -16.17 -12.58
N ALA A 22 4.19 -17.11 -12.56
CA ALA A 22 4.72 -17.69 -11.32
C ALA A 22 5.41 -16.63 -10.44
N ASP A 23 6.20 -15.74 -11.04
CA ASP A 23 6.85 -14.64 -10.31
C ASP A 23 5.81 -13.65 -9.77
N MET A 24 4.80 -13.28 -10.57
CA MET A 24 3.70 -12.41 -10.13
C MET A 24 2.93 -13.02 -8.95
N GLN A 25 2.62 -14.33 -9.01
CA GLN A 25 1.97 -15.05 -7.92
C GLN A 25 2.82 -15.05 -6.64
N ASN A 26 4.14 -15.26 -6.78
CA ASN A 26 5.07 -15.20 -5.65
C ASN A 26 5.06 -13.82 -4.98
N TYR A 27 5.18 -12.74 -5.77
CA TYR A 27 5.10 -11.38 -5.23
C TYR A 27 3.73 -11.06 -4.62
N HIS A 28 2.64 -11.54 -5.21
CA HIS A 28 1.32 -11.36 -4.64
C HIS A 28 1.18 -12.06 -3.29
N HIS A 29 1.74 -13.27 -3.15
CA HIS A 29 1.76 -13.98 -1.88
C HIS A 29 2.52 -13.19 -0.81
N LYS A 30 3.71 -12.68 -1.14
CA LYS A 30 4.49 -11.81 -0.23
C LYS A 30 3.72 -10.55 0.18
N TYR A 31 3.01 -9.93 -0.76
CA TYR A 31 2.14 -8.79 -0.46
C TYR A 31 1.01 -9.16 0.51
N CYS A 32 0.36 -10.31 0.32
CA CYS A 32 -0.68 -10.80 1.24
C CYS A 32 -0.10 -11.04 2.64
N ASP A 33 1.06 -11.67 2.75
CA ASP A 33 1.75 -11.89 4.03
C ASP A 33 2.07 -10.56 4.73
N PHE A 34 2.58 -9.59 3.96
CA PHE A 34 2.84 -8.24 4.45
C PHE A 34 1.56 -7.56 4.98
N MET A 35 0.47 -7.59 4.21
CA MET A 35 -0.81 -6.98 4.60
C MET A 35 -1.41 -7.65 5.85
N ASN A 36 -1.32 -8.98 5.94
CA ASN A 36 -1.78 -9.72 7.12
C ASN A 36 -0.97 -9.36 8.36
N LYS A 37 0.36 -9.22 8.21
CA LYS A 37 1.24 -8.79 9.30
C LYS A 37 0.90 -7.36 9.74
N LEU A 38 0.73 -6.43 8.80
CA LEU A 38 0.32 -5.06 9.10
C LEU A 38 -1.04 -5.03 9.83
N ALA A 39 -2.03 -5.76 9.34
CA ALA A 39 -3.35 -5.82 9.97
C ALA A 39 -3.27 -6.36 11.41
N THR A 40 -2.42 -7.36 11.64
CA THR A 40 -2.17 -7.91 12.99
C THR A 40 -1.56 -6.84 13.90
N GLN A 41 -0.50 -6.15 13.44
CA GLN A 41 0.16 -5.09 14.22
C GLN A 41 -0.79 -3.93 14.55
N VAL A 42 -1.60 -3.48 13.58
CA VAL A 42 -2.61 -2.43 13.80
C VAL A 42 -3.70 -2.91 14.76
N SER A 43 -4.10 -4.17 14.69
CA SER A 43 -5.07 -4.75 15.63
C SER A 43 -4.52 -4.79 17.05
N GLU A 44 -3.25 -5.12 17.25
CA GLU A 44 -2.59 -5.11 18.56
C GLU A 44 -2.52 -3.69 19.15
N LEU A 45 -2.30 -2.68 18.31
CA LEU A 45 -2.27 -1.26 18.72
C LEU A 45 -3.67 -0.62 18.84
N SER A 46 -4.72 -1.28 18.34
CA SER A 46 -6.04 -0.68 18.13
C SER A 46 -6.71 -0.13 19.39
N LEU A 47 -6.45 -0.71 20.56
CA LEU A 47 -7.00 -0.25 21.85
C LEU A 47 -6.26 0.97 22.41
N ALA A 48 -4.99 1.15 22.05
CA ALA A 48 -4.17 2.29 22.47
C ALA A 48 -4.30 3.47 21.49
N MET A 49 -4.77 3.23 20.26
CA MET A 49 -4.91 4.23 19.22
C MET A 49 -6.20 5.04 19.33
N CYS A 50 -6.12 6.34 19.01
CA CYS A 50 -7.31 7.15 18.82
C CYS A 50 -8.13 6.68 17.59
N PRO A 51 -9.43 7.00 17.53
CA PRO A 51 -10.29 6.68 16.38
C PRO A 51 -9.70 7.15 15.04
N GLU A 52 -9.08 8.33 15.01
CA GLU A 52 -8.52 8.95 13.81
C GLU A 52 -7.34 8.13 13.28
N SER A 53 -6.44 7.68 14.15
CA SER A 53 -5.34 6.80 13.74
C SER A 53 -5.87 5.48 13.18
N ARG A 54 -6.91 4.89 13.77
CA ARG A 54 -7.52 3.67 13.24
C ARG A 54 -8.08 3.87 11.83
N ILE A 55 -8.74 5.00 11.57
CA ILE A 55 -9.22 5.37 10.24
C ILE A 55 -8.04 5.55 9.28
N PHE A 56 -6.97 6.21 9.71
CA PHE A 56 -5.77 6.39 8.90
C PHE A 56 -5.16 5.05 8.46
N TYR A 57 -4.96 4.10 9.37
CA TYR A 57 -4.40 2.78 9.00
C TYR A 57 -5.31 2.01 8.05
N TYR A 58 -6.63 2.09 8.24
CA TYR A 58 -7.59 1.50 7.31
C TYR A 58 -7.47 2.12 5.91
N GLN A 59 -7.40 3.46 5.83
CA GLN A 59 -7.23 4.16 4.55
C GLN A 59 -5.89 3.81 3.88
N LEU A 60 -4.82 3.69 4.66
CA LEU A 60 -3.51 3.26 4.18
C LEU A 60 -3.57 1.85 3.56
N GLN A 61 -4.21 0.90 4.25
CA GLN A 61 -4.41 -0.45 3.74
C GLN A 61 -5.20 -0.46 2.42
N CYS A 62 -6.29 0.32 2.33
CA CYS A 62 -7.06 0.47 1.10
C CYS A 62 -6.24 1.09 -0.04
N ALA A 63 -5.42 2.10 0.25
CA ALA A 63 -4.56 2.74 -0.74
C ALA A 63 -3.50 1.78 -1.29
N MET A 64 -2.82 1.04 -0.41
CA MET A 64 -1.85 0.00 -0.79
C MET A 64 -2.50 -1.09 -1.65
N TYR A 65 -3.70 -1.55 -1.29
CA TYR A 65 -4.42 -2.56 -2.07
C TYR A 65 -4.77 -2.07 -3.48
N LYS A 66 -5.33 -0.86 -3.59
CA LYS A 66 -5.66 -0.27 -4.89
C LYS A 66 -4.42 -0.11 -5.77
N ASP A 67 -3.34 0.46 -5.23
CA ASP A 67 -2.07 0.64 -5.95
C ASP A 67 -1.46 -0.72 -6.37
N TRP A 68 -1.51 -1.72 -5.49
CA TRP A 68 -1.02 -3.07 -5.79
C TRP A 68 -1.79 -3.76 -6.91
N THR A 69 -3.13 -3.70 -6.87
CA THR A 69 -3.97 -4.30 -7.94
C THR A 69 -3.76 -3.63 -9.30
N ALA A 70 -3.53 -2.31 -9.32
CA ALA A 70 -3.14 -1.59 -10.53
C ALA A 70 -1.78 -2.10 -11.05
N ALA A 71 -0.78 -2.22 -10.18
CA ALA A 71 0.55 -2.71 -10.56
C ALA A 71 0.53 -4.16 -11.09
N ILE A 72 -0.28 -5.05 -10.49
CA ILE A 72 -0.49 -6.41 -11.03
C ILE A 72 -1.13 -6.35 -12.41
N THR A 73 -2.15 -5.52 -12.60
CA THR A 73 -2.87 -5.39 -13.87
C THR A 73 -1.94 -4.90 -14.96
N ASP A 74 -1.14 -3.88 -14.68
CA ASP A 74 -0.15 -3.36 -15.61
C ASP A 74 0.87 -4.44 -15.99
N CYS A 75 1.34 -5.24 -15.02
CA CYS A 75 2.25 -6.34 -15.29
C CYS A 75 1.63 -7.52 -16.05
N ALA A 76 0.32 -7.76 -15.91
CA ALA A 76 -0.39 -8.82 -16.63
C ALA A 76 -0.68 -8.46 -18.10
N PHE A 77 -0.97 -7.18 -18.39
CA PHE A 77 -1.52 -6.77 -19.69
C PHE A 77 -0.58 -5.89 -20.55
N MET A 78 0.42 -5.21 -19.98
CA MET A 78 1.34 -4.38 -20.76
C MET A 78 2.51 -5.21 -21.30
N SER A 79 2.35 -5.65 -22.55
CA SER A 79 3.13 -6.69 -23.25
C SER A 79 4.62 -6.39 -23.53
N SER A 80 5.22 -5.32 -23.01
CA SER A 80 6.56 -4.94 -23.48
C SER A 80 7.59 -4.47 -22.44
N THR A 81 7.26 -4.26 -21.16
CA THR A 81 8.31 -3.76 -20.24
C THR A 81 8.04 -3.89 -18.73
N CYS A 82 6.97 -4.52 -18.27
CA CYS A 82 6.73 -4.68 -16.83
C CYS A 82 7.46 -5.94 -16.33
N ASN A 83 8.70 -5.75 -15.89
CA ASN A 83 9.43 -6.75 -15.13
C ASN A 83 8.81 -6.83 -13.72
N THR A 84 8.69 -8.03 -13.16
CA THR A 84 8.24 -8.25 -11.76
C THR A 84 9.02 -7.43 -10.72
N LYS A 85 10.17 -6.87 -11.10
CA LYS A 85 10.85 -5.76 -10.41
C LYS A 85 9.94 -4.60 -9.97
N THR A 86 8.90 -4.25 -10.74
CA THR A 86 7.96 -3.20 -10.34
C THR A 86 7.19 -3.62 -9.09
N LEU A 87 6.73 -4.88 -9.04
CA LEU A 87 6.03 -5.44 -7.88
C LEU A 87 6.97 -5.53 -6.67
N GLU A 88 8.22 -5.95 -6.89
CA GLU A 88 9.27 -5.95 -5.87
C GLU A 88 9.50 -4.56 -5.26
N ALA A 89 9.70 -3.55 -6.11
CA ALA A 89 9.94 -2.17 -5.68
C ALA A 89 8.73 -1.56 -4.95
N LYS A 90 7.51 -1.86 -5.41
CA LYS A 90 6.27 -1.45 -4.73
C LYS A 90 6.17 -2.05 -3.34
N LEU A 91 6.41 -3.36 -3.21
CA LEU A 91 6.38 -4.04 -1.93
C LEU A 91 7.41 -3.45 -0.95
N ALA A 92 8.65 -3.25 -1.41
CA ALA A 92 9.70 -2.63 -0.59
C ALA A 92 9.33 -1.20 -0.15
N THR A 93 8.65 -0.44 -1.02
CA THR A 93 8.15 0.90 -0.69
C THR A 93 7.10 0.84 0.40
N TYR A 94 6.13 -0.09 0.31
CA TYR A 94 5.11 -0.25 1.35
C TYR A 94 5.70 -0.65 2.70
N GLU A 95 6.64 -1.59 2.70
CA GLU A 95 7.36 -2.01 3.90
C GLU A 95 8.12 -0.83 4.55
N GLN A 96 8.79 -0.03 3.73
CA GLN A 96 9.50 1.16 4.20
C GLN A 96 8.55 2.20 4.81
N VAL A 97 7.44 2.50 4.12
CA VAL A 97 6.44 3.48 4.59
C VAL A 97 5.83 3.02 5.92
N VAL A 98 5.41 1.76 6.02
CA VAL A 98 4.85 1.19 7.25
C VAL A 98 5.88 1.24 8.39
N ALA A 99 7.12 0.85 8.11
CA ALA A 99 8.18 0.88 9.11
C ALA A 99 8.48 2.29 9.63
N GLN A 100 8.32 3.32 8.80
CA GLN A 100 8.47 4.72 9.23
C GLN A 100 7.31 5.17 10.11
N ILE A 101 6.07 4.86 9.70
CA ILE A 101 4.86 5.22 10.44
C ILE A 101 4.85 4.57 11.83
N LEU A 102 5.07 3.25 11.89
CA LEU A 102 5.06 2.52 13.16
C LEU A 102 6.20 2.92 14.10
N LYS A 103 7.35 3.38 13.58
CA LYS A 103 8.43 3.92 14.41
C LYS A 103 8.14 5.30 14.99
N GLN A 104 7.25 6.08 14.37
CA GLN A 104 6.86 7.41 14.87
C GLN A 104 5.79 7.31 15.96
N ASP A 105 4.94 6.29 15.95
CA ASP A 105 3.91 6.08 16.99
C ASP A 105 4.49 5.73 18.38
N ASP A 106 5.76 5.31 18.47
CA ASP A 106 6.47 5.10 19.75
C ASP A 106 6.87 6.43 20.45
N ALA A 107 6.65 7.59 19.81
CA ALA A 107 7.22 8.87 20.24
C ALA A 107 6.25 10.07 20.19
N CYS A 108 5.05 10.02 20.79
CA CYS A 108 4.43 11.23 21.38
C CYS A 108 3.15 10.95 22.22
N PRO A 109 2.86 11.73 23.29
CA PRO A 109 1.66 11.61 24.11
C PRO A 109 0.43 12.26 23.47
N THR A 110 -0.73 11.71 23.83
CA THR A 110 -2.12 12.17 23.60
C THR A 110 -2.31 13.70 23.70
N GLU A 111 -2.64 14.35 22.59
CA GLU A 111 -3.51 15.55 22.58
C GLU A 111 -4.46 15.52 21.37
N SER A 112 -5.70 15.94 21.64
CA SER A 112 -6.91 15.85 20.80
C SER A 112 -6.88 16.72 19.54
N PHE A 113 -7.31 16.16 18.41
CA PHE A 113 -7.54 16.88 17.15
C PHE A 113 -8.99 17.37 17.02
N PRO A 114 -9.24 18.56 16.40
CA PRO A 114 -10.59 19.06 16.15
C PRO A 114 -11.18 18.55 14.82
N ASP A 115 -12.52 18.51 14.80
CA ASP A 115 -13.45 17.98 13.78
C ASP A 115 -13.04 18.11 12.30
N MET A 116 -13.22 17.01 11.57
CA MET A 116 -12.92 16.82 10.15
C MET A 116 -14.13 17.16 9.24
N PRO A 117 -13.97 17.95 8.16
CA PRO A 117 -15.05 18.19 7.20
C PRO A 117 -15.16 17.07 6.14
N VAL A 118 -16.42 16.77 5.77
CA VAL A 118 -16.94 15.61 5.03
C VAL A 118 -16.69 15.67 3.50
N LYS A 119 -15.50 16.06 3.03
CA LYS A 119 -15.15 15.92 1.60
C LYS A 119 -13.69 15.53 1.46
N ASP A 120 -13.43 14.46 0.70
CA ASP A 120 -12.08 13.93 0.39
C ASP A 120 -11.15 15.05 -0.09
N PRO A 121 -10.25 15.54 0.78
CA PRO A 121 -9.29 16.57 0.40
C PRO A 121 -8.18 15.92 -0.44
N SER A 122 -7.66 16.64 -1.44
CA SER A 122 -6.47 16.18 -2.17
C SER A 122 -5.26 16.07 -1.23
N MET A 123 -4.26 15.27 -1.58
CA MET A 123 -3.04 15.12 -0.77
C MET A 123 -2.32 16.45 -0.51
N GLU A 124 -2.40 17.41 -1.42
CA GLU A 124 -1.85 18.76 -1.25
C GLU A 124 -2.63 19.57 -0.21
N GLN A 125 -3.94 19.39 -0.14
CA GLN A 125 -4.78 20.01 0.90
C GLN A 125 -4.46 19.44 2.28
N TRP A 126 -4.16 18.15 2.37
CA TRP A 126 -3.70 17.51 3.61
C TRP A 126 -2.38 18.07 4.10
N ILE A 127 -1.40 18.25 3.21
CA ILE A 127 -0.11 18.85 3.54
C ILE A 127 -0.30 20.27 4.06
N HIS A 128 -1.12 21.08 3.38
CA HIS A 128 -1.40 22.45 3.80
C HIS A 128 -2.11 22.52 5.17
N MET A 129 -3.06 21.64 5.43
CA MET A 129 -3.75 21.58 6.72
C MET A 129 -2.79 21.20 7.85
N TYR A 130 -1.91 20.22 7.63
CA TYR A 130 -0.90 19.83 8.59
C TYR A 130 0.10 20.97 8.89
N GLU A 131 0.58 21.68 7.86
CA GLU A 131 1.49 22.81 8.03
C GLU A 131 0.84 23.99 8.75
N ALA A 132 -0.44 24.27 8.47
CA ALA A 132 -1.20 25.31 9.15
C ALA A 132 -1.41 24.97 10.64
N HIS A 133 -1.67 23.71 10.96
CA HIS A 133 -1.79 23.23 12.33
C HIS A 133 -0.46 23.37 13.09
N ARG A 134 0.65 22.97 12.48
CA ARG A 134 2.00 23.12 13.07
C ARG A 134 2.33 24.58 13.40
N LYS A 135 1.98 25.51 12.51
CA LYS A 135 2.18 26.96 12.75
C LYS A 135 1.33 27.47 13.91
N LYS A 136 0.10 26.99 14.05
CA LYS A 136 -0.81 27.38 15.13
C LYS A 136 -0.32 26.92 16.50
N ILE A 137 0.20 25.70 16.60
CA ILE A 137 0.81 25.17 17.83
C ILE A 137 2.04 26.00 18.23
N ALA A 138 2.91 26.32 17.27
CA ALA A 138 4.10 27.12 17.51
C ALA A 138 3.77 28.56 17.99
N SER A 139 2.64 29.13 17.54
CA SER A 139 2.18 30.46 17.98
C SER A 139 1.44 30.48 19.33
N SER A 140 0.99 29.33 19.84
CA SER A 140 0.28 29.23 21.13
C SER A 140 1.20 28.95 22.32
N GLN A 141 2.51 28.77 22.09
CA GLN A 141 3.52 28.57 23.13
C GLN A 141 4.44 29.80 23.34
N GLY A 142 4.06 30.97 22.81
CA GLY A 142 4.78 32.25 22.97
C GLY A 142 3.96 33.29 23.72
#